data_AF-A0A1G2KRF3-F1
#
_entry.id   AF-A0A1G2KRF3-F1
#
_cell.length_a   1.000
_cell.length_b   1.000
_cell.length_c   1.000
_cell.angle_alpha   90.00
_cell.angle_beta   90.00
_cell.angle_gamma   90.00
#
_symmetry.space_group_name_H-M   'P 1'
#
loop_
_entity.id
_entity.type
_entity.pdbx_description
1 polymer ?
#
loop_
_entity_poly.entity_id
_entity_poly.type
_entity_poly.pdbx_seq_one_letter_code
_entity_poly.pdbx_strand_id
1 'polypeptide(L)'
;MRHSSLVAGIFVAVFVFVFAGIALAIVPIGGPIVPCGVGTQGECTLSCIPSLIKNLIDYMMFYIAIPLATIMVLVIGLLFIIAGGNPGKISDAKNRLYTLVTGIAIVFLAWMFVDVTIKLLAGGEGFKVQNVVQPWTQLPACTTQSITVLPPPPPPPPPPPPPPPGGGPNAPGCQSCVTFESQGIPVKAPGAACTGTDPCRIESVTALKLADLASSMAPGTWQVTEGYPPTRVHQDACHEAATCVDANLLGAGRGDGPSISSFITKAESAGLTPVYEVLDNTRRSQLIAAGVPASKIITVPGITGEHFSLYNRAA
;
A
#
# COMPACT_ATOMS: atom_id res chain seq x y z
N MET A 1 12.09 -9.49 63.77
CA MET A 1 11.28 -10.03 62.66
C MET A 1 10.21 -9.06 62.15
N ARG A 2 9.37 -8.44 63.00
CA ARG A 2 8.30 -7.51 62.55
C ARG A 2 8.76 -6.28 61.74
N HIS A 3 9.91 -5.68 62.06
CA HIS A 3 10.41 -4.52 61.32
C HIS A 3 10.93 -4.86 59.91
N SER A 4 11.47 -6.07 59.71
CA SER A 4 11.96 -6.51 58.40
C SER A 4 10.82 -6.75 57.40
N SER A 5 9.68 -7.26 57.88
CA SER A 5 8.49 -7.50 57.04
C SER A 5 7.80 -6.19 56.63
N LEU A 6 7.84 -5.18 57.50
CA LEU A 6 7.22 -3.88 57.24
C LEU A 6 8.04 -3.05 56.23
N VAL A 7 9.38 -3.07 56.35
CA VAL A 7 10.28 -2.42 55.40
C VAL A 7 10.21 -3.09 54.03
N ALA A 8 10.15 -4.43 53.96
CA ALA A 8 9.95 -5.16 52.71
C ALA A 8 8.60 -4.82 52.05
N GLY A 9 7.52 -4.70 52.85
CA GLY A 9 6.20 -4.32 52.36
C GLY A 9 6.14 -2.91 51.77
N ILE A 10 6.78 -1.93 52.44
CA ILE A 10 6.86 -0.55 51.95
C ILE A 10 7.70 -0.47 50.68
N PHE A 11 8.81 -1.20 50.59
CA PHE A 11 9.66 -1.22 49.40
C PHE A 11 8.94 -1.83 48.19
N VAL A 12 8.20 -2.92 48.41
CA VAL A 12 7.35 -3.53 47.37
C VAL A 12 6.21 -2.60 46.96
N ALA A 13 5.55 -1.93 47.90
CA ALA A 13 4.46 -1.01 47.61
C ALA A 13 4.93 0.23 46.83
N VAL A 14 6.04 0.86 47.24
CA VAL A 14 6.63 2.02 46.54
C VAL A 14 7.13 1.62 45.15
N PHE A 15 7.75 0.45 45.02
CA PHE A 15 8.20 -0.07 43.73
C PHE A 15 7.03 -0.36 42.79
N VAL A 16 5.95 -0.98 43.29
CA VAL A 16 4.71 -1.22 42.53
C VAL A 16 4.01 0.10 42.15
N PHE A 17 4.01 1.11 43.01
CA PHE A 17 3.39 2.42 42.70
C PHE A 17 4.18 3.22 41.67
N VAL A 18 5.51 3.23 41.76
CA VAL A 18 6.40 3.88 40.78
C VAL A 18 6.36 3.15 39.44
N PHE A 19 6.33 1.80 39.44
CA PHE A 19 6.23 1.01 38.20
C PHE A 19 4.83 0.99 37.59
N ALA A 20 3.75 1.01 38.38
CA ALA A 20 2.40 1.21 37.86
C ALA A 20 2.30 2.59 37.19
N GLY A 21 2.94 3.62 37.75
CA GLY A 21 3.07 4.93 37.12
C GLY A 21 3.81 4.91 35.77
N ILE A 22 4.87 4.09 35.64
CA ILE A 22 5.63 3.93 34.38
C ILE A 22 4.87 3.03 33.38
N ALA A 23 4.09 2.04 33.84
CA ALA A 23 3.23 1.21 33.00
C ALA A 23 1.97 1.96 32.52
N LEU A 24 1.51 2.96 33.26
CA LEU A 24 0.43 3.90 32.88
C LEU A 24 0.89 5.03 31.98
N ALA A 25 2.21 5.27 31.85
CA ALA A 25 2.74 5.97 30.69
C ALA A 25 2.62 5.00 29.52
N ILE A 26 1.43 5.04 28.88
CA ILE A 26 1.11 4.36 27.64
C ILE A 26 2.35 4.47 26.76
N VAL A 27 3.16 3.40 26.65
CA VAL A 27 4.23 3.36 25.66
C VAL A 27 3.48 3.57 24.36
N PRO A 28 3.60 4.75 23.71
CA PRO A 28 2.77 5.09 22.58
C PRO A 28 2.91 3.92 21.63
N ILE A 29 1.78 3.26 21.35
CA ILE A 29 1.74 2.02 20.58
C ILE A 29 2.59 2.32 19.35
N GLY A 30 3.79 1.75 19.31
CA GLY A 30 4.73 1.97 18.22
C GLY A 30 3.93 1.67 16.97
N GLY A 31 3.96 2.59 16.01
CA GLY A 31 3.26 2.39 14.75
C GLY A 31 3.61 1.02 14.14
N PRO A 32 2.82 0.55 13.16
CA PRO A 32 3.07 -0.75 12.54
C PRO A 32 4.54 -0.90 12.13
N ILE A 33 5.12 -2.09 12.38
CA ILE A 33 6.53 -2.39 12.08
C ILE A 33 6.82 -2.01 10.63
N VAL A 34 5.90 -2.35 9.72
CA VAL A 34 5.87 -1.90 8.33
C VAL A 34 5.01 -0.63 8.24
N PRO A 35 5.58 0.54 7.97
CA PRO A 35 4.86 1.82 8.00
C PRO A 35 4.04 2.14 6.73
N CYS A 36 4.02 1.25 5.72
CA CYS A 36 3.45 1.48 4.40
C CYS A 36 2.69 0.23 3.89
N GLY A 37 1.98 0.37 2.76
CA GLY A 37 1.34 -0.76 2.07
C GLY A 37 0.03 -1.27 2.70
N VAL A 38 -0.58 -0.50 3.61
CA VAL A 38 -1.89 -0.82 4.20
C VAL A 38 -2.84 0.38 4.10
N GLY A 39 -4.07 0.13 3.61
CA GLY A 39 -5.13 1.14 3.56
C GLY A 39 -4.79 2.32 2.63
N THR A 40 -4.83 3.55 3.17
CA THR A 40 -4.54 4.80 2.44
C THR A 40 -3.07 5.17 2.43
N GLN A 41 -2.18 4.35 3.01
CA GLN A 41 -0.74 4.57 2.98
C GLN A 41 -0.20 4.22 1.59
N GLY A 42 0.57 5.12 0.99
CA GLY A 42 1.17 4.91 -0.34
C GLY A 42 2.04 3.66 -0.44
N GLU A 43 2.39 3.26 -1.67
CA GLU A 43 3.20 2.07 -1.93
C GLU A 43 4.54 2.10 -1.20
N CYS A 44 4.97 0.93 -0.73
CA CYS A 44 6.24 0.78 -0.05
C CYS A 44 7.41 0.93 -1.03
N THR A 45 8.19 1.98 -0.84
CA THR A 45 9.44 2.20 -1.58
C THR A 45 10.66 1.76 -0.75
N LEU A 46 11.79 1.50 -1.42
CA LEU A 46 13.05 1.13 -0.75
C LEU A 46 13.54 2.18 0.26
N SER A 47 13.09 3.43 0.15
CA SER A 47 13.38 4.49 1.13
C SER A 47 12.75 4.27 2.50
N CYS A 48 11.80 3.34 2.64
CA CYS A 48 11.17 3.01 3.91
C CYS A 48 11.87 1.89 4.70
N ILE A 49 12.89 1.24 4.12
CA ILE A 49 13.68 0.19 4.78
C ILE A 49 14.34 0.69 6.09
N PRO A 50 14.94 1.91 6.15
CA PRO A 50 15.52 2.40 7.41
C PRO A 50 14.49 2.57 8.53
N SER A 51 13.29 3.09 8.20
CA SER A 51 12.19 3.22 9.16
C SER A 51 11.69 1.86 9.65
N LEU A 52 11.59 0.87 8.76
CA LEU A 52 11.23 -0.51 9.10
C LEU A 52 12.21 -1.11 10.11
N ILE A 53 13.52 -1.00 9.85
CA ILE A 53 14.56 -1.53 10.73
C ILE A 53 14.47 -0.85 12.11
N LYS A 54 14.27 0.46 12.14
CA LYS A 54 14.08 1.21 13.39
C LYS A 54 12.86 0.71 14.17
N ASN A 55 11.70 0.63 13.53
CA ASN A 55 10.46 0.19 14.17
C ASN A 55 10.59 -1.24 14.71
N LEU A 56 11.30 -2.12 14.00
CA LEU A 56 11.59 -3.46 14.46
C LEU A 56 12.47 -3.47 15.71
N ILE A 57 13.57 -2.71 15.73
CA ILE A 57 14.47 -2.65 16.90
C ILE A 57 13.74 -2.05 18.11
N ASP A 58 12.98 -0.98 17.91
CA ASP A 58 12.17 -0.36 18.97
C ASP A 58 11.11 -1.34 19.50
N TYR A 59 10.46 -2.10 18.59
CA TYR A 59 9.51 -3.12 18.99
C TYR A 59 10.17 -4.18 19.89
N MET A 60 11.29 -4.75 19.44
CA MET A 60 12.03 -5.76 20.20
C MET A 60 12.53 -5.23 21.54
N MET A 61 12.96 -3.96 21.60
CA MET A 61 13.47 -3.34 22.82
C MET A 61 12.35 -3.04 23.82
N PHE A 62 11.36 -2.25 23.41
CA PHE A 62 10.36 -1.69 24.32
C PHE A 62 9.22 -2.66 24.62
N TYR A 63 8.85 -3.53 23.67
CA TYR A 63 7.72 -4.45 23.84
C TYR A 63 8.12 -5.86 24.24
N ILE A 64 9.37 -6.27 24.02
CA ILE A 64 9.84 -7.62 24.35
C ILE A 64 10.92 -7.58 25.43
N ALA A 65 12.06 -6.92 25.18
CA ALA A 65 13.22 -6.98 26.07
C ALA A 65 12.94 -6.36 27.45
N ILE A 66 12.38 -5.14 27.50
CA ILE A 66 12.10 -4.45 28.77
C ILE A 66 11.05 -5.21 29.62
N PRO A 67 9.89 -5.63 29.09
CA PRO A 67 8.92 -6.41 29.86
C PRO A 67 9.51 -7.73 30.36
N LEU A 68 10.24 -8.46 29.51
CA LEU A 68 10.87 -9.73 29.88
C LEU A 68 11.92 -9.54 30.98
N ALA A 69 12.81 -8.54 30.83
CA ALA A 69 13.82 -8.22 31.83
C ALA A 69 13.15 -7.87 33.16
N THR A 70 12.05 -7.11 33.14
CA THR A 70 11.29 -6.74 34.33
C THR A 70 10.74 -7.97 35.05
N ILE A 71 10.11 -8.91 34.32
CA ILE A 71 9.61 -10.17 34.89
C ILE A 71 10.76 -10.96 35.52
N MET A 72 11.91 -11.03 34.86
CA MET A 72 13.07 -11.75 35.38
C MET A 72 13.64 -11.11 36.65
N VAL A 73 13.71 -9.77 36.73
CA VAL A 73 14.10 -9.07 37.97
C VAL A 73 13.16 -9.43 39.12
N LEU A 74 11.84 -9.47 38.87
CA LEU A 74 10.85 -9.83 39.89
C LEU A 74 11.03 -11.27 40.37
N VAL A 75 11.21 -12.21 39.45
CA VAL A 75 11.45 -13.63 39.77
C VAL A 75 12.75 -13.78 40.58
N ILE A 76 13.81 -13.10 40.18
CA ILE A 76 15.10 -13.14 40.88
C ILE A 76 14.97 -12.52 42.28
N GLY A 77 14.29 -11.38 42.41
CA GLY A 77 14.00 -10.75 43.70
C GLY A 77 13.22 -11.67 44.64
N LEU A 78 12.20 -12.37 44.12
CA LEU A 78 11.43 -13.34 44.88
C LEU A 78 12.29 -14.54 45.33
N LEU A 79 13.19 -15.03 44.46
CA LEU A 79 14.12 -16.10 44.81
C LEU A 79 15.05 -15.70 45.96
N PHE A 80 15.50 -14.44 46.00
CA PHE A 80 16.29 -13.93 47.13
C PHE A 80 15.50 -13.92 48.45
N ILE A 81 14.22 -13.58 48.42
CA ILE A 81 13.37 -13.57 49.63
C ILE A 81 13.11 -15.00 50.12
N ILE A 82 12.75 -15.91 49.22
CA ILE A 82 12.40 -17.30 49.56
C ILE A 82 13.64 -18.14 49.94
N ALA A 83 14.85 -17.71 49.54
CA ALA A 83 16.08 -18.42 49.87
C ALA A 83 16.29 -18.58 51.39
N GLY A 84 15.78 -17.67 52.22
CA GLY A 84 15.72 -17.83 53.68
C GLY A 84 17.09 -18.07 54.35
N GLY A 85 18.19 -17.63 53.72
CA GLY A 85 19.56 -17.86 54.21
C GLY A 85 20.22 -19.15 53.71
N ASN A 86 19.54 -19.99 52.91
CA ASN A 86 20.14 -21.18 52.31
C ASN A 86 21.25 -20.77 51.31
N PRO A 87 22.52 -21.15 51.54
CA PRO A 87 23.64 -20.73 50.69
C PRO A 87 23.51 -21.17 49.23
N GLY A 88 22.97 -22.37 48.99
CA GLY A 88 22.74 -22.89 47.64
C GLY A 88 21.71 -22.06 46.87
N LYS A 89 20.55 -21.79 47.48
CA LYS A 89 19.50 -20.98 46.85
C LYS A 89 19.92 -19.52 46.62
N ILE A 90 20.73 -18.96 47.52
CA ILE A 90 21.32 -17.62 47.33
C ILE A 90 22.32 -17.62 46.16
N SER A 91 23.15 -18.66 46.06
CA SER A 91 24.10 -18.82 44.95
C SER A 91 23.35 -18.91 43.60
N ASP A 92 22.28 -19.70 43.55
CA ASP A 92 21.45 -19.84 42.34
C ASP A 92 20.78 -18.52 41.94
N ALA A 93 20.24 -17.77 42.90
CA ALA A 93 19.65 -16.45 42.65
C ALA A 93 20.70 -15.45 42.12
N LYS A 94 21.93 -15.48 42.67
CA LYS A 94 23.05 -14.67 42.17
C LYS A 94 23.45 -15.05 40.74
N ASN A 95 23.55 -16.34 40.42
CA ASN A 95 23.87 -16.78 39.07
C ASN A 95 22.82 -16.30 38.06
N ARG A 96 21.53 -16.40 38.41
CA ARG A 96 20.44 -15.87 37.57
C ARG A 96 20.51 -14.35 37.39
N LEU A 97 20.88 -13.63 38.45
CA LEU A 97 21.12 -12.19 38.39
C LEU A 97 22.28 -11.85 37.44
N TYR A 98 23.41 -12.55 37.52
CA TYR A 98 24.54 -12.35 36.61
C TYR A 98 24.16 -12.62 35.15
N THR A 99 23.40 -13.68 34.89
CA THR A 99 22.90 -13.98 33.53
C THR A 99 22.00 -12.85 33.01
N LEU A 100 21.07 -12.35 33.84
CA LEU A 100 20.20 -11.23 33.46
C LEU A 100 21.01 -9.95 33.16
N VAL A 101 21.93 -9.58 34.05
CA VAL A 101 22.78 -8.39 33.88
C VAL A 101 23.62 -8.49 32.61
N THR A 102 24.20 -9.67 32.35
CA THR A 102 24.97 -9.93 31.13
C THR A 102 24.10 -9.82 29.88
N GLY A 103 22.87 -10.35 29.92
CA GLY A 103 21.92 -10.23 28.81
C GLY A 103 21.53 -8.77 28.51
N ILE A 104 21.23 -7.98 29.55
CA ILE A 104 20.93 -6.55 29.40
C ILE A 104 22.14 -5.81 28.81
N ALA A 105 23.36 -6.12 29.28
CA ALA A 105 24.58 -5.53 28.74
C ALA A 105 24.76 -5.85 27.24
N ILE A 106 24.49 -7.08 26.81
CA ILE A 106 24.56 -7.47 25.39
C ILE A 106 23.56 -6.69 24.55
N VAL A 107 22.30 -6.56 25.00
CA VAL A 107 21.26 -5.82 24.27
C VAL A 107 21.65 -4.34 24.12
N PHE A 108 22.19 -3.74 25.18
CA PHE A 108 22.66 -2.35 25.15
C PHE A 108 23.88 -2.18 24.23
N LEU A 109 24.83 -3.11 24.27
CA LEU A 109 26.00 -3.11 23.38
C LEU A 109 25.59 -3.28 21.92
N ALA A 110 24.62 -4.14 21.61
CA ALA A 110 24.10 -4.31 20.26
C ALA A 110 23.48 -2.99 19.73
N TRP A 111 22.68 -2.32 20.55
CA TRP A 111 22.10 -1.01 20.22
C TRP A 111 23.18 0.04 19.94
N MET A 112 24.22 0.09 20.78
CA MET A 112 25.36 0.99 20.60
C MET A 112 26.17 0.66 19.34
N PHE A 113 26.37 -0.62 19.05
CA PHE A 113 27.14 -1.06 17.87
C PHE A 113 26.45 -0.70 16.56
N VAL A 114 25.12 -0.80 16.50
CA VAL A 114 24.32 -0.32 15.36
C VAL A 114 24.51 1.18 15.16
N ASP A 115 24.44 1.97 16.24
CA ASP A 115 24.64 3.43 16.19
C ASP A 115 26.03 3.81 15.63
N VAL A 116 27.08 3.17 16.15
CA VAL A 116 28.46 3.40 15.70
C VAL A 116 28.62 3.01 14.23
N THR A 117 28.10 1.85 13.82
CA THR A 117 28.22 1.34 12.45
C THR A 117 27.52 2.25 11.45
N ILE A 118 26.28 2.69 11.75
CA ILE A 118 25.53 3.59 10.87
C ILE A 118 26.26 4.93 10.74
N LYS A 119 26.76 5.50 11.84
CA LYS A 119 27.52 6.76 11.83
C LYS A 119 28.82 6.65 11.04
N LEU A 120 29.54 5.53 11.16
CA LEU A 120 30.78 5.27 10.43
C LEU A 120 30.54 5.17 8.93
N LEU A 121 29.49 4.46 8.51
CA LEU A 121 29.16 4.26 7.09
C LEU A 121 28.57 5.53 6.44
N ALA A 122 27.71 6.26 7.16
CA ALA A 122 27.09 7.49 6.66
C ALA A 122 28.06 8.68 6.55
N GLY A 123 29.23 8.61 7.20
CA GLY A 123 30.28 9.63 7.13
C GLY A 123 31.28 9.45 5.97
N GLY A 124 31.20 8.35 5.20
CA GLY A 124 32.07 8.10 4.05
C GLY A 124 31.54 8.69 2.74
N GLU A 125 32.42 9.16 1.85
CA GLU A 125 32.07 9.85 0.59
C GLU A 125 31.13 9.07 -0.36
N GLY A 126 30.90 7.78 -0.13
CA GLY A 126 30.05 6.90 -0.96
C GLY A 126 28.57 6.77 -0.57
N PHE A 127 28.14 7.26 0.61
CA PHE A 127 26.74 7.17 1.06
C PHE A 127 26.29 8.47 1.71
N LYS A 128 26.14 9.53 0.90
CA LYS A 128 25.60 10.81 1.38
C LYS A 128 24.07 10.72 1.52
N VAL A 129 23.60 10.15 2.63
CA VAL A 129 22.25 10.47 3.12
C VAL A 129 22.33 11.91 3.62
N GLN A 130 21.80 12.82 2.81
CA GLN A 130 21.85 14.25 3.11
C GLN A 130 21.11 14.49 4.45
N ASN A 131 21.78 15.15 5.39
CA ASN A 131 21.30 15.56 6.73
C ASN A 131 21.25 14.52 7.87
N VAL A 132 22.11 13.49 7.90
CA VAL A 132 22.28 12.67 9.12
C VAL A 132 23.30 13.31 10.07
N VAL A 133 22.91 14.39 10.73
CA VAL A 133 23.49 14.79 12.03
C VAL A 133 22.66 14.21 13.18
N GLN A 134 21.61 13.45 12.87
CA GLN A 134 20.68 12.89 13.84
C GLN A 134 21.06 11.45 14.21
N PRO A 135 20.95 11.04 15.49
CA PRO A 135 21.03 9.63 15.91
C PRO A 135 20.17 8.73 15.03
N TRP A 136 20.53 7.45 14.83
CA TRP A 136 19.69 6.52 14.06
C TRP A 136 18.30 6.32 14.70
N THR A 137 18.14 6.68 15.97
CA THR A 137 16.85 6.75 16.66
C THR A 137 15.95 7.89 16.19
N GLN A 138 16.44 8.79 15.33
CA GLN A 138 15.71 9.92 14.76
C GLN A 138 15.74 9.89 13.23
N LEU A 139 15.68 8.70 12.64
CA LEU A 139 15.49 8.56 11.20
C LEU A 139 14.21 9.28 10.74
N PRO A 140 14.25 9.99 9.60
CA PRO A 140 13.05 10.62 9.06
C PRO A 140 11.98 9.55 8.85
N ALA A 141 10.73 9.91 9.18
CA ALA A 141 9.59 9.03 8.94
C ALA A 141 9.57 8.62 7.47
N CYS A 142 9.26 7.34 7.21
CA CYS A 142 8.99 6.81 5.87
C CYS A 142 8.09 7.81 5.14
N THR A 143 8.67 8.51 4.18
CA THR A 143 7.90 9.34 3.26
C THR A 143 7.33 8.36 2.26
N THR A 144 6.19 7.77 2.59
CA THR A 144 5.32 7.25 1.54
C THR A 144 5.09 8.42 0.59
N GLN A 145 5.12 8.18 -0.72
CA GLN A 145 4.45 9.13 -1.59
C GLN A 145 2.99 9.06 -1.19
N SER A 146 2.61 9.92 -0.26
CA SER A 146 1.24 10.35 -0.13
C SER A 146 0.97 10.94 -1.50
N ILE A 147 0.10 10.29 -2.26
CA ILE A 147 -0.65 11.03 -3.26
C ILE A 147 -1.37 12.06 -2.42
N THR A 148 -0.73 13.22 -2.27
CA THR A 148 -1.38 14.39 -1.74
C THR A 148 -2.39 14.67 -2.83
N VAL A 149 -3.60 14.17 -2.65
CA VAL A 149 -4.75 14.79 -3.26
C VAL A 149 -4.73 16.18 -2.63
N LEU A 150 -4.02 17.10 -3.28
CA LEU A 150 -4.12 18.52 -2.98
C LEU A 150 -5.63 18.78 -2.88
N PRO A 151 -6.13 19.44 -1.82
CA PRO A 151 -7.43 20.08 -1.97
C PRO A 151 -7.36 20.86 -3.28
N PRO A 152 -8.34 20.69 -4.18
CA PRO A 152 -8.22 21.22 -5.53
C PRO A 152 -7.80 22.68 -5.42
N PRO A 153 -6.74 23.12 -6.14
CA PRO A 153 -6.40 24.53 -6.16
C PRO A 153 -7.69 25.31 -6.49
N PRO A 154 -7.93 26.48 -5.87
CA PRO A 154 -9.03 27.33 -6.32
C PRO A 154 -8.91 27.44 -7.85
N PRO A 155 -10.01 27.25 -8.60
CA PRO A 155 -9.93 27.07 -10.04
C PRO A 155 -9.10 28.23 -10.60
N PRO A 156 -8.01 27.94 -11.35
CA PRO A 156 -7.29 29.00 -12.03
C PRO A 156 -8.30 29.80 -12.85
N PRO A 157 -8.15 31.13 -12.98
CA PRO A 157 -8.95 31.87 -13.93
C PRO A 157 -8.86 31.12 -15.26
N PRO A 158 -10.00 30.88 -15.94
CA PRO A 158 -10.05 30.00 -17.09
C PRO A 158 -8.90 30.37 -18.02
N PRO A 159 -8.00 29.42 -18.36
CA PRO A 159 -6.96 29.69 -19.32
C PRO A 159 -7.65 30.24 -20.58
N PRO A 160 -7.06 31.24 -21.27
CA PRO A 160 -7.57 31.62 -22.58
C PRO A 160 -7.76 30.32 -23.38
N PRO A 161 -8.95 30.11 -23.98
CA PRO A 161 -9.30 28.84 -24.57
C PRO A 161 -8.12 28.37 -25.44
N PRO A 162 -7.61 27.15 -25.23
CA PRO A 162 -6.57 26.62 -26.08
C PRO A 162 -7.02 26.78 -27.53
N PRO A 163 -6.11 27.14 -28.47
CA PRO A 163 -6.45 27.12 -29.88
C PRO A 163 -7.14 25.79 -30.16
N PRO A 164 -8.33 25.78 -30.78
CA PRO A 164 -9.10 24.55 -30.96
C PRO A 164 -8.17 23.46 -31.49
N PRO A 165 -7.93 22.36 -30.73
CA PRO A 165 -7.33 21.18 -31.31
C PRO A 165 -8.34 20.73 -32.34
N GLY A 166 -7.94 20.75 -33.62
CA GLY A 166 -8.81 20.60 -34.79
C GLY A 166 -9.92 19.57 -34.56
N GLY A 167 -11.07 20.07 -34.12
CA GLY A 167 -12.22 19.25 -33.80
C GLY A 167 -12.76 18.74 -35.11
N GLY A 168 -12.67 17.43 -35.32
CA GLY A 168 -13.58 16.77 -36.25
C GLY A 168 -15.02 17.09 -35.81
N PRO A 169 -15.98 17.14 -36.74
CA PRO A 169 -17.33 17.65 -36.49
C PRO A 169 -17.97 17.03 -35.24
N ASN A 170 -18.64 17.88 -34.45
CA ASN A 170 -19.44 17.51 -33.28
C ASN A 170 -20.36 16.34 -33.65
N ALA A 171 -20.09 15.15 -33.11
CA ALA A 171 -20.94 13.99 -33.31
C ALA A 171 -22.10 14.05 -32.31
N PRO A 172 -23.35 13.69 -32.69
CA PRO A 172 -24.49 13.73 -31.77
C PRO A 172 -24.28 12.81 -30.56
N GLY A 173 -23.98 13.39 -29.39
CA GLY A 173 -23.68 12.64 -28.16
C GLY A 173 -22.24 12.80 -27.65
N CYS A 174 -21.32 13.35 -28.44
CA CYS A 174 -19.96 13.63 -28.00
C CYS A 174 -19.45 15.01 -28.46
N GLN A 175 -19.40 15.96 -27.52
CA GLN A 175 -19.04 17.37 -27.79
C GLN A 175 -17.52 17.60 -27.94
N SER A 176 -16.68 16.77 -27.33
CA SER A 176 -15.22 16.93 -27.30
C SER A 176 -14.50 15.62 -27.64
N CYS A 177 -14.95 14.95 -28.69
CA CYS A 177 -14.41 13.66 -29.12
C CYS A 177 -13.11 13.80 -29.90
N VAL A 178 -12.18 12.89 -29.62
CA VAL A 178 -10.96 12.65 -30.42
C VAL A 178 -11.01 11.25 -31.02
N THR A 179 -10.13 10.97 -31.98
CA THR A 179 -10.04 9.63 -32.60
C THR A 179 -9.07 8.77 -31.80
N PHE A 180 -9.36 7.46 -31.66
CA PHE A 180 -8.46 6.55 -30.94
C PHE A 180 -7.05 6.55 -31.56
N GLU A 181 -6.97 6.58 -32.88
CA GLU A 181 -5.72 6.63 -33.63
C GLU A 181 -4.87 7.86 -33.29
N SER A 182 -5.49 9.03 -33.10
CA SER A 182 -4.77 10.26 -32.74
C SER A 182 -4.10 10.19 -31.36
N GLN A 183 -4.54 9.25 -30.51
CA GLN A 183 -4.02 9.04 -29.16
C GLN A 183 -3.18 7.77 -29.04
N GLY A 184 -2.92 7.06 -30.15
CA GLY A 184 -2.17 5.80 -30.14
C GLY A 184 -2.89 4.65 -29.42
N ILE A 185 -4.22 4.73 -29.28
CA ILE A 185 -5.02 3.70 -28.60
C ILE A 185 -5.31 2.57 -29.59
N PRO A 186 -4.97 1.31 -29.28
CA PRO A 186 -5.26 0.19 -30.16
C PRO A 186 -6.77 -0.04 -30.23
N VAL A 187 -7.33 0.02 -31.43
CA VAL A 187 -8.76 -0.21 -31.69
C VAL A 187 -8.93 -1.28 -32.75
N LYS A 188 -9.93 -2.15 -32.58
CA LYS A 188 -10.30 -3.15 -33.57
C LYS A 188 -10.65 -2.45 -34.90
N ALA A 189 -10.41 -3.14 -36.01
CA ALA A 189 -10.52 -2.58 -37.36
C ALA A 189 -11.81 -1.75 -37.60
N PRO A 190 -11.73 -0.70 -38.44
CA PRO A 190 -12.83 0.15 -38.89
C PRO A 190 -14.14 -0.61 -39.16
N GLY A 191 -15.26 -0.07 -38.67
CA GLY A 191 -16.60 -0.69 -38.81
C GLY A 191 -16.90 -1.89 -37.89
N ALA A 192 -15.93 -2.34 -37.09
CA ALA A 192 -16.12 -3.41 -36.11
C ALA A 192 -16.06 -2.95 -34.64
N ALA A 193 -15.58 -1.73 -34.39
CA ALA A 193 -15.51 -1.11 -33.06
C ALA A 193 -16.49 0.07 -32.88
N CYS A 194 -17.02 0.64 -33.95
CA CYS A 194 -18.00 1.71 -33.89
C CYS A 194 -18.83 1.75 -35.18
N THR A 195 -19.98 2.42 -35.15
CA THR A 195 -20.85 2.58 -36.33
C THR A 195 -20.64 3.92 -37.02
N GLY A 196 -20.69 3.90 -38.36
CA GLY A 196 -20.95 5.08 -39.20
C GLY A 196 -19.89 6.18 -39.25
N THR A 197 -18.90 6.19 -38.35
CA THR A 197 -17.81 7.17 -38.36
C THR A 197 -16.48 6.49 -38.07
N ASP A 198 -15.75 6.16 -39.13
CA ASP A 198 -14.32 5.84 -39.02
C ASP A 198 -13.48 7.11 -39.28
N PRO A 199 -12.46 7.37 -38.46
CA PRO A 199 -12.01 6.58 -37.31
C PRO A 199 -12.93 6.70 -36.07
N CYS A 200 -13.04 5.59 -35.32
CA CYS A 200 -13.78 5.53 -34.06
C CYS A 200 -13.30 6.58 -33.05
N ARG A 201 -14.22 7.04 -32.21
CA ARG A 201 -14.02 8.18 -31.33
C ARG A 201 -14.26 7.85 -29.87
N ILE A 202 -13.74 8.72 -29.02
CA ILE A 202 -13.99 8.73 -27.58
C ILE A 202 -13.88 10.15 -27.05
N GLU A 203 -14.55 10.46 -25.94
CA GLU A 203 -14.39 11.73 -25.24
C GLU A 203 -12.91 11.97 -24.90
N SER A 204 -12.41 13.17 -25.18
CA SER A 204 -11.00 13.56 -24.96
C SER A 204 -10.45 13.24 -23.57
N VAL A 205 -11.23 13.43 -22.50
CA VAL A 205 -10.77 13.10 -21.12
C VAL A 205 -10.60 11.59 -20.94
N THR A 206 -11.58 10.82 -21.42
CA THR A 206 -11.50 9.36 -21.45
C THR A 206 -10.34 8.88 -22.33
N ALA A 207 -10.07 9.58 -23.43
CA ALA A 207 -8.97 9.28 -24.35
C ALA A 207 -7.60 9.38 -23.66
N LEU A 208 -7.36 10.41 -22.84
CA LEU A 208 -6.11 10.57 -22.10
C LEU A 208 -5.83 9.38 -21.18
N LYS A 209 -6.86 8.93 -20.44
CA LYS A 209 -6.76 7.75 -19.57
C LYS A 209 -6.50 6.47 -20.36
N LEU A 210 -7.14 6.31 -21.51
CA LEU A 210 -6.91 5.16 -22.38
C LEU A 210 -5.51 5.19 -23.02
N ALA A 211 -4.96 6.38 -23.31
CA ALA A 211 -3.60 6.54 -23.77
C ALA A 211 -2.57 6.16 -22.69
N ASP A 212 -2.81 6.57 -21.43
CA ASP A 212 -2.00 6.14 -20.28
C ASP A 212 -2.04 4.62 -20.12
N LEU A 213 -3.22 4.00 -20.21
CA LEU A 213 -3.36 2.55 -20.22
C LEU A 213 -2.58 1.93 -21.39
N ALA A 214 -2.71 2.46 -22.61
CA ALA A 214 -1.99 1.98 -23.78
C ALA A 214 -0.47 2.01 -23.59
N SER A 215 0.06 3.07 -22.99
CA SER A 215 1.50 3.21 -22.70
C SER A 215 2.02 2.17 -21.69
N SER A 216 1.15 1.68 -20.80
CA SER A 216 1.48 0.66 -19.80
C SER A 216 1.37 -0.78 -20.32
N MET A 217 0.81 -0.96 -21.53
CA MET A 217 0.49 -2.26 -22.11
C MET A 217 1.44 -2.60 -23.26
N ALA A 218 1.72 -3.89 -23.43
CA ALA A 218 2.52 -4.33 -24.56
C ALA A 218 1.73 -4.14 -25.88
N PRO A 219 2.37 -3.66 -26.96
CA PRO A 219 1.71 -3.52 -28.25
C PRO A 219 1.11 -4.85 -28.74
N GLY A 220 -0.13 -4.82 -29.21
CA GLY A 220 -0.82 -6.00 -29.77
C GLY A 220 -1.36 -7.00 -28.74
N THR A 221 -1.27 -6.73 -27.43
CA THR A 221 -1.83 -7.63 -26.41
C THR A 221 -3.25 -7.27 -25.99
N TRP A 222 -3.76 -6.12 -26.40
CA TRP A 222 -5.11 -5.66 -26.10
C TRP A 222 -5.59 -4.69 -27.18
N GLN A 223 -6.90 -4.50 -27.24
CA GLN A 223 -7.50 -3.47 -28.08
C GLN A 223 -8.89 -3.08 -27.55
N VAL A 224 -9.31 -1.87 -27.87
CA VAL A 224 -10.71 -1.44 -27.80
C VAL A 224 -11.51 -2.21 -28.85
N THR A 225 -12.55 -2.89 -28.41
CA THR A 225 -13.46 -3.69 -29.25
C THR A 225 -14.78 -3.00 -29.51
N GLU A 226 -15.17 -2.03 -28.68
CA GLU A 226 -16.32 -1.16 -28.92
C GLU A 226 -16.06 0.25 -28.34
N GLY A 227 -16.36 1.28 -29.12
CA GLY A 227 -16.27 2.68 -28.75
C GLY A 227 -17.38 3.49 -29.41
N TYR A 228 -17.20 4.81 -29.54
CA TYR A 228 -18.25 5.68 -30.07
C TYR A 228 -18.10 5.92 -31.58
N PRO A 229 -19.22 5.96 -32.34
CA PRO A 229 -20.59 5.64 -31.95
C PRO A 229 -20.78 4.14 -31.69
N PRO A 230 -21.63 3.74 -30.72
CA PRO A 230 -21.78 2.33 -30.36
C PRO A 230 -22.34 1.51 -31.52
N THR A 231 -22.01 0.22 -31.54
CA THR A 231 -22.45 -0.70 -32.61
C THR A 231 -23.82 -1.32 -32.34
N ARG A 232 -24.30 -1.19 -31.11
CA ARG A 232 -25.55 -1.73 -30.60
C ARG A 232 -26.09 -0.84 -29.49
N VAL A 233 -27.27 -1.15 -29.01
CA VAL A 233 -27.86 -0.47 -27.86
C VAL A 233 -27.31 -1.11 -26.58
N HIS A 234 -26.72 -0.31 -25.70
CA HIS A 234 -26.25 -0.73 -24.39
C HIS A 234 -27.20 -0.28 -23.29
N GLN A 235 -27.11 -0.92 -22.12
CA GLN A 235 -27.87 -0.48 -20.93
C GLN A 235 -27.26 0.79 -20.31
N ASP A 236 -25.93 0.92 -20.36
CA ASP A 236 -25.24 2.10 -19.86
C ASP A 236 -25.19 3.18 -20.94
N ALA A 237 -25.68 4.38 -20.61
CA ALA A 237 -25.63 5.55 -21.49
C ALA A 237 -24.19 6.04 -21.77
N CYS A 238 -23.18 5.48 -21.12
CA CYS A 238 -21.78 5.90 -21.28
C CYS A 238 -21.27 5.67 -22.72
N HIS A 239 -21.77 4.65 -23.40
CA HIS A 239 -21.43 4.35 -24.79
C HIS A 239 -21.99 5.40 -25.75
N GLU A 240 -23.20 5.90 -25.48
CA GLU A 240 -23.81 7.01 -26.23
C GLU A 240 -23.13 8.36 -25.94
N ALA A 241 -22.60 8.53 -24.73
CA ALA A 241 -21.85 9.70 -24.30
C ALA A 241 -20.35 9.65 -24.62
N ALA A 242 -19.85 8.55 -25.21
CA ALA A 242 -18.43 8.32 -25.48
C ALA A 242 -17.52 8.41 -24.23
N THR A 243 -18.02 8.02 -23.06
CA THR A 243 -17.30 8.06 -21.76
C THR A 243 -16.87 6.68 -21.25
N CYS A 244 -17.10 5.63 -22.06
CA CYS A 244 -16.66 4.28 -21.79
C CYS A 244 -16.34 3.54 -23.09
N VAL A 245 -15.62 2.43 -22.96
CA VAL A 245 -15.30 1.52 -24.06
C VAL A 245 -15.39 0.07 -23.61
N ASP A 246 -15.68 -0.81 -24.56
CA ASP A 246 -15.45 -2.24 -24.36
C ASP A 246 -14.07 -2.58 -24.90
N ALA A 247 -13.27 -3.30 -24.14
CA ALA A 247 -11.93 -3.72 -24.52
C ALA A 247 -11.72 -5.21 -24.30
N ASN A 248 -10.74 -5.78 -24.99
CA ASN A 248 -10.39 -7.18 -24.80
C ASN A 248 -8.88 -7.41 -24.91
N LEU A 249 -8.41 -8.40 -24.13
CA LEU A 249 -7.09 -8.96 -24.31
C LEU A 249 -7.03 -9.82 -25.58
N LEU A 250 -5.84 -9.93 -26.13
CA LEU A 250 -5.54 -10.66 -27.35
C LEU A 250 -4.55 -11.79 -27.07
N GLY A 251 -4.53 -12.78 -27.96
CA GLY A 251 -3.61 -13.92 -27.85
C GLY A 251 -3.79 -14.69 -26.54
N ALA A 252 -2.66 -15.08 -25.94
CA ALA A 252 -2.62 -15.92 -24.75
C ALA A 252 -3.20 -15.26 -23.47
N GLY A 253 -3.30 -13.92 -23.43
CA GLY A 253 -3.86 -13.22 -22.28
C GLY A 253 -5.40 -13.21 -22.24
N ARG A 254 -6.06 -13.59 -23.34
CA ARG A 254 -7.53 -13.58 -23.43
C ARG A 254 -8.12 -14.67 -22.52
N GLY A 255 -8.92 -14.26 -21.55
CA GLY A 255 -9.57 -15.18 -20.62
C GLY A 255 -8.64 -15.74 -19.54
N ASP A 256 -7.39 -15.30 -19.47
CA ASP A 256 -6.42 -15.73 -18.47
C ASP A 256 -6.53 -14.88 -17.20
N GLY A 257 -6.69 -15.50 -16.04
CA GLY A 257 -6.93 -14.81 -14.77
C GLY A 257 -5.83 -13.81 -14.38
N PRO A 258 -4.55 -14.22 -14.34
CA PRO A 258 -3.44 -13.31 -14.08
C PRO A 258 -3.37 -12.13 -15.07
N SER A 259 -3.57 -12.39 -16.36
CA SER A 259 -3.58 -11.34 -17.39
C SER A 259 -4.73 -10.36 -17.20
N ILE A 260 -5.93 -10.86 -16.85
CA ILE A 260 -7.11 -10.04 -16.54
C ILE A 260 -6.85 -9.17 -15.30
N SER A 261 -6.29 -9.76 -14.24
CA SER A 261 -5.96 -9.04 -13.00
C SER A 261 -4.91 -7.94 -13.23
N SER A 262 -3.90 -8.22 -14.05
CA SER A 262 -2.90 -7.23 -14.46
C SER A 262 -3.51 -6.09 -15.28
N PHE A 263 -4.41 -6.41 -16.21
CA PHE A 263 -5.10 -5.39 -17.01
C PHE A 263 -5.97 -4.48 -16.16
N ILE A 264 -6.73 -5.04 -15.20
CA ILE A 264 -7.54 -4.29 -14.24
C ILE A 264 -6.67 -3.30 -13.47
N THR A 265 -5.55 -3.77 -12.90
CA THR A 265 -4.65 -2.93 -12.10
C THR A 265 -4.09 -1.76 -12.92
N LYS A 266 -3.71 -2.01 -14.18
CA LYS A 266 -3.19 -0.98 -15.08
C LYS A 266 -4.27 0.02 -15.50
N ALA A 267 -5.49 -0.44 -15.75
CA ALA A 267 -6.62 0.43 -16.08
C ALA A 267 -6.98 1.34 -14.89
N GLU A 268 -6.99 0.82 -13.66
CA GLU A 268 -7.18 1.62 -12.45
C GLU A 268 -6.07 2.63 -12.24
N SER A 269 -4.81 2.25 -12.51
CA SER A 269 -3.65 3.15 -12.43
C SER A 269 -3.74 4.29 -13.44
N ALA A 270 -4.39 4.07 -14.59
CA ALA A 270 -4.71 5.08 -15.59
C ALA A 270 -5.98 5.90 -15.25
N GLY A 271 -6.59 5.68 -14.08
CA GLY A 271 -7.77 6.40 -13.61
C GLY A 271 -9.09 5.96 -14.26
N LEU A 272 -9.13 4.78 -14.87
CA LEU A 272 -10.35 4.15 -15.37
C LEU A 272 -10.98 3.29 -14.27
N THR A 273 -12.28 3.05 -14.38
CA THR A 273 -12.98 2.06 -13.56
C THR A 273 -13.23 0.82 -14.42
N PRO A 274 -12.38 -0.22 -14.37
CA PRO A 274 -12.57 -1.44 -15.14
C PRO A 274 -13.56 -2.39 -14.46
N VAL A 275 -14.38 -3.04 -15.28
CA VAL A 275 -15.22 -4.17 -14.89
C VAL A 275 -15.02 -5.27 -15.94
N TYR A 276 -14.75 -6.49 -15.50
CA TYR A 276 -14.68 -7.65 -16.39
C TYR A 276 -16.03 -8.38 -16.38
N GLU A 277 -16.62 -8.56 -17.56
CA GLU A 277 -17.93 -9.16 -17.72
C GLU A 277 -17.80 -10.61 -18.16
N VAL A 278 -18.51 -11.51 -17.47
CA VAL A 278 -18.56 -12.95 -17.80
C VAL A 278 -19.98 -13.47 -17.91
N LEU A 279 -20.13 -14.59 -18.63
CA LEU A 279 -21.44 -15.14 -18.96
C LEU A 279 -22.18 -15.69 -17.75
N ASP A 280 -21.47 -16.39 -16.86
CA ASP A 280 -22.07 -17.09 -15.73
C ASP A 280 -21.21 -17.06 -14.45
N ASN A 281 -21.84 -17.47 -13.35
CA ASN A 281 -21.19 -17.49 -12.04
C ASN A 281 -20.11 -18.56 -11.90
N THR A 282 -20.15 -19.61 -12.73
CA THR A 282 -19.11 -20.66 -12.73
C THR A 282 -17.81 -20.04 -13.22
N ARG A 283 -17.86 -19.35 -14.35
CA ARG A 283 -16.72 -18.66 -14.94
C ARG A 283 -16.21 -17.54 -14.04
N ARG A 284 -17.12 -16.78 -13.43
CA ARG A 284 -16.77 -15.77 -12.41
C ARG A 284 -15.95 -16.38 -11.28
N SER A 285 -16.40 -17.51 -10.73
CA SER A 285 -15.73 -18.18 -9.61
C SER A 285 -14.34 -18.71 -10.00
N GLN A 286 -14.19 -19.23 -11.22
CA GLN A 286 -12.88 -19.68 -11.74
C GLN A 286 -11.86 -18.53 -11.82
N LEU A 287 -12.28 -17.36 -12.31
CA LEU A 287 -11.39 -16.20 -12.43
C LEU A 287 -11.02 -15.60 -11.07
N ILE A 288 -11.96 -15.60 -10.12
CA ILE A 288 -11.66 -15.23 -8.73
C ILE A 288 -10.63 -16.18 -8.11
N ALA A 289 -10.79 -17.49 -8.32
CA ALA A 289 -9.82 -18.49 -7.86
C ALA A 289 -8.44 -18.31 -8.54
N ALA A 290 -8.42 -17.76 -9.76
CA ALA A 290 -7.20 -17.42 -10.50
C ALA A 290 -6.61 -16.04 -10.14
N GLY A 291 -7.13 -15.35 -9.12
CA GLY A 291 -6.58 -14.10 -8.60
C GLY A 291 -7.18 -12.81 -9.16
N VAL A 292 -8.30 -12.88 -9.89
CA VAL A 292 -9.04 -11.69 -10.33
C VAL A 292 -9.86 -11.12 -9.16
N PRO A 293 -9.80 -9.80 -8.87
CA PRO A 293 -10.56 -9.21 -7.77
C PRO A 293 -12.07 -9.42 -7.94
N ALA A 294 -12.72 -9.99 -6.92
CA ALA A 294 -14.16 -10.30 -6.97
C ALA A 294 -15.06 -9.07 -7.15
N SER A 295 -14.58 -7.88 -6.75
CA SER A 295 -15.25 -6.59 -6.93
C SER A 295 -15.16 -6.03 -8.36
N LYS A 296 -14.31 -6.62 -9.21
CA LYS A 296 -14.04 -6.16 -10.57
C LYS A 296 -14.55 -7.13 -11.63
N ILE A 297 -15.33 -8.13 -11.23
CA ILE A 297 -15.92 -9.11 -12.13
C ILE A 297 -17.42 -9.28 -11.85
N ILE A 298 -18.22 -9.12 -12.90
CA ILE A 298 -19.68 -9.25 -12.84
C ILE A 298 -20.16 -10.30 -13.84
N THR A 299 -21.32 -10.86 -13.54
CA THR A 299 -22.01 -11.81 -14.42
C THR A 299 -23.09 -11.06 -15.18
N VAL A 300 -23.03 -11.09 -16.51
CA VAL A 300 -24.03 -10.45 -17.38
C VAL A 300 -24.67 -11.53 -18.25
N PRO A 301 -25.91 -11.97 -17.92
CA PRO A 301 -26.60 -12.99 -18.69
C PRO A 301 -26.82 -12.55 -20.14
N GLY A 302 -26.42 -13.38 -21.10
CA GLY A 302 -26.62 -13.13 -22.52
C GLY A 302 -25.52 -12.34 -23.23
N ILE A 303 -24.37 -12.09 -22.58
CA ILE A 303 -23.20 -11.58 -23.29
C ILE A 303 -22.70 -12.59 -24.32
N THR A 304 -22.22 -12.08 -25.46
CA THR A 304 -21.70 -12.93 -26.56
C THR A 304 -20.25 -13.34 -26.36
N GLY A 305 -19.55 -12.73 -25.40
CA GLY A 305 -18.19 -13.05 -25.03
C GLY A 305 -17.70 -12.18 -23.89
N GLU A 306 -16.74 -12.70 -23.13
CA GLU A 306 -16.11 -11.97 -22.03
C GLU A 306 -15.29 -10.78 -22.55
N HIS A 307 -15.38 -9.66 -21.85
CA HIS A 307 -14.69 -8.42 -22.19
C HIS A 307 -14.57 -7.51 -20.97
N PHE A 308 -13.79 -6.44 -21.11
CA PHE A 308 -13.71 -5.36 -20.15
C PHE A 308 -14.63 -4.23 -20.54
N SER A 309 -15.38 -3.71 -19.58
CA SER A 309 -16.07 -2.42 -19.65
C SER A 309 -15.23 -1.40 -18.89
N LEU A 310 -14.65 -0.43 -19.61
CA LEU A 310 -13.76 0.58 -19.06
C LEU A 310 -14.50 1.92 -18.96
N TYR A 311 -14.84 2.32 -17.74
CA TYR A 311 -15.63 3.52 -17.49
C TYR A 311 -14.76 4.71 -17.06
N ASN A 312 -15.09 5.91 -17.56
CA ASN A 312 -14.63 7.18 -17.01
C ASN A 312 -15.65 7.73 -15.98
N ARG A 313 -15.75 7.08 -14.83
CA ARG A 313 -16.54 7.55 -13.68
C ARG A 313 -15.72 7.49 -12.40
N ALA A 314 -16.08 8.30 -11.41
CA ALA A 314 -15.51 8.19 -10.07
C ALA A 314 -15.79 6.79 -9.52
N ALA A 315 -14.73 6.15 -9.00
CA ALA A 315 -14.79 4.81 -8.43
C ALA A 315 -15.55 4.77 -7.09
#